data_AF-A0A0G0KZR7-F1
#
_entry.id   AF-A0A0G0KZR7-F1
#
_cell.length_a   1.000
_cell.length_b   1.000
_cell.length_c   1.000
_cell.angle_alpha   90.00
_cell.angle_beta   90.00
_cell.angle_gamma   90.00
#
_symmetry.space_group_name_H-M   'P 1'
#
loop_
_entity.id
_entity.type
_entity.pdbx_description
1 polymer ?
#
loop_
_entity_poly.entity_id
_entity_poly.type
_entity_poly.pdbx_seq_one_letter_code
_entity_poly.pdbx_strand_id
1 'polypeptide(L)'
;MIYNLIVYMESKRSSPDLAAMFKTDENGYVNFGDLSRRILKKQGQYGVRYAFEDAEGDYPNLGEGLRIIGDPGNYCDVKIHKDDIHEFVDRYNNYQKSRGL
;
A
#
# COMPACT_ATOMS: atom_id res chain seq x y z
N MET A 1 -3.06 -24.28 -24.41
CA MET A 1 -2.62 -23.03 -23.76
C MET A 1 -3.37 -22.84 -22.45
N ILE A 2 -2.96 -23.52 -21.37
CA ILE A 2 -3.58 -23.38 -20.03
C ILE A 2 -2.51 -22.97 -18.98
N TYR A 3 -1.23 -23.08 -19.33
CA TYR A 3 -0.10 -22.83 -18.42
C TYR A 3 0.03 -21.39 -17.94
N ASN A 4 -0.41 -20.37 -18.70
CA ASN A 4 -0.26 -18.97 -18.27
C ASN A 4 -1.29 -18.53 -17.22
N LEU A 5 -2.47 -19.17 -17.15
CA LEU A 5 -3.50 -18.77 -16.18
C LEU A 5 -3.24 -19.39 -14.80
N ILE A 6 -2.66 -20.59 -14.76
CA ILE A 6 -2.34 -21.29 -13.51
C ILE A 6 -1.18 -20.59 -12.79
N VAL A 7 -0.13 -20.16 -13.50
CA VAL A 7 0.98 -19.39 -12.90
C VAL A 7 0.50 -18.05 -12.33
N TYR A 8 -0.46 -17.39 -12.99
CA TYR A 8 -1.04 -16.14 -12.49
C TYR A 8 -1.86 -16.33 -11.21
N MET A 9 -2.58 -17.46 -11.07
CA MET A 9 -3.35 -17.77 -9.86
C MET A 9 -2.51 -18.35 -8.71
N GLU A 10 -1.43 -19.07 -9.00
CA GLU A 10 -0.52 -19.59 -7.97
C GLU A 10 0.41 -18.51 -7.39
N SER A 11 0.79 -17.50 -8.17
CA SER A 11 1.56 -16.35 -7.66
C SER A 11 0.82 -15.53 -6.60
N LYS A 12 -0.52 -15.59 -6.55
CA LYS A 12 -1.32 -14.89 -5.53
C LYS A 12 -1.43 -15.67 -4.21
N ARG A 13 -0.99 -16.94 -4.17
CA ARG A 13 -1.15 -17.83 -3.00
C ARG A 13 0.05 -17.92 -2.06
N SER A 14 1.17 -17.26 -2.39
CA SER A 14 2.43 -17.39 -1.62
C SER A 14 2.93 -16.10 -0.97
N SER A 15 2.21 -14.99 -1.13
CA SER A 15 2.40 -13.83 -0.26
C SER A 15 1.55 -14.04 0.99
N PRO A 16 2.11 -13.93 2.21
CA PRO A 16 1.31 -13.82 3.42
C PRO A 16 0.24 -12.75 3.18
N ASP A 17 -1.00 -13.00 3.59
CA ASP A 17 -2.04 -11.98 3.56
C ASP A 17 -1.54 -10.76 4.35
N LEU A 18 -1.06 -9.75 3.63
CA LEU A 18 -0.41 -8.59 4.23
C LEU A 18 -1.39 -7.88 5.16
N ALA A 19 -2.69 -7.92 4.86
CA ALA A 19 -3.73 -7.39 5.72
C ALA A 19 -3.75 -8.06 7.10
N ALA A 20 -3.47 -9.36 7.19
CA ALA A 20 -3.47 -10.10 8.46
C ALA A 20 -2.38 -9.62 9.44
N MET A 21 -1.39 -8.84 8.97
CA MET A 21 -0.36 -8.23 9.81
C MET A 21 -0.86 -7.01 10.59
N PHE A 22 -2.06 -6.53 10.30
CA PHE A 22 -2.57 -5.26 10.80
C PHE A 22 -3.86 -5.40 11.60
N LYS A 23 -4.04 -4.51 12.57
CA LYS A 23 -5.34 -4.31 13.20
C LYS A 23 -6.22 -3.51 12.25
N THR A 24 -7.35 -4.09 11.87
CA THR A 24 -8.40 -3.40 11.11
C THR A 24 -9.44 -2.82 12.06
N ASP A 25 -10.01 -1.66 11.71
CA ASP A 25 -11.23 -1.18 12.34
C ASP A 25 -12.47 -1.93 11.81
N GLU A 26 -13.65 -1.58 12.34
CA GLU A 26 -14.93 -2.23 11.99
C GLU A 26 -15.29 -2.10 10.50
N ASN A 27 -14.71 -1.11 9.81
CA ASN A 27 -14.93 -0.85 8.39
C ASN A 27 -13.83 -1.46 7.50
N GLY A 28 -12.92 -2.26 8.07
CA GLY A 28 -11.85 -2.92 7.33
C GLY A 28 -10.66 -2.02 7.00
N TYR A 29 -10.54 -0.86 7.64
CA TYR A 29 -9.42 0.06 7.40
C TYR A 29 -8.26 -0.17 8.38
N VAL A 30 -7.05 0.03 7.89
CA VAL A 30 -5.78 -0.08 8.61
C VAL A 30 -5.12 1.29 8.70
N ASN A 31 -4.52 1.61 9.84
CA ASN A 31 -3.73 2.83 10.00
C ASN A 31 -2.54 2.81 9.02
N PHE A 32 -2.45 3.83 8.16
CA PHE A 32 -1.42 3.89 7.13
C PHE A 32 -0.02 4.09 7.72
N GLY A 33 0.09 4.75 8.88
CA GLY A 33 1.35 4.86 9.61
C GLY A 33 1.94 3.50 10.00
N ASP A 34 1.09 2.53 10.38
CA ASP A 34 1.54 1.17 10.68
C ASP A 34 2.00 0.43 9.42
N LEU A 35 1.24 0.54 8.33
CA LEU A 35 1.64 0.03 7.02
C LEU A 35 3.01 0.59 6.61
N SER A 36 3.18 1.91 6.70
CA SER A 36 4.40 2.61 6.32
C SER A 36 5.62 2.11 7.11
N ARG A 37 5.50 2.00 8.43
CA ARG A 37 6.61 1.55 9.29
C ARG A 37 6.95 0.08 9.06
N ARG A 38 5.94 -0.78 8.97
CA ARG A 38 6.14 -2.23 8.90
C ARG A 38 6.58 -2.70 7.53
N ILE A 39 5.99 -2.14 6.46
CA ILE A 39 6.18 -2.61 5.08
C ILE A 39 7.10 -1.67 4.31
N LEU A 40 6.77 -0.39 4.23
CA LEU A 40 7.56 0.59 3.45
C LEU A 40 8.91 0.94 4.10
N LYS A 41 9.09 0.57 5.38
CA LYS A 41 10.24 0.94 6.23
C LYS A 41 10.44 2.46 6.31
N LYS A 42 9.35 3.22 6.30
CA LYS A 42 9.34 4.69 6.40
C LYS A 42 8.53 5.14 7.61
N GLN A 43 8.80 6.36 8.08
CA GLN A 43 7.91 7.02 9.02
C GLN A 43 6.57 7.33 8.34
N GLY A 44 5.47 7.40 9.10
CA GLY A 44 4.12 7.65 8.58
C GLY A 44 4.08 8.86 7.63
N GLN A 45 4.60 10.01 8.09
CA GLN A 45 4.67 11.27 7.32
C GLN A 45 5.37 11.18 5.95
N TYR A 46 6.27 10.22 5.74
CA TYR A 46 6.93 10.01 4.45
C TYR A 46 6.27 8.91 3.62
N GLY A 47 5.68 7.91 4.27
CA GLY A 47 4.96 6.84 3.58
C GLY A 47 3.66 7.35 2.94
N VAL A 48 2.91 8.20 3.64
CA VAL A 48 1.65 8.76 3.12
C VAL A 48 1.87 9.55 1.84
N ARG A 49 3.08 10.04 1.58
CA ARG A 49 3.37 10.81 0.35
C ARG A 49 3.24 10.00 -0.93
N TYR A 50 3.31 8.67 -0.84
CA TYR A 50 3.09 7.79 -1.98
C TYR A 50 1.60 7.45 -2.20
N ALA A 51 0.72 7.87 -1.30
CA ALA A 51 -0.69 7.50 -1.33
C ALA A 51 -1.61 8.58 -1.95
N PHE A 52 -1.08 9.77 -2.21
CA PHE A 52 -1.86 10.92 -2.67
C PHE A 52 -1.13 11.66 -3.79
N GLU A 53 -1.88 12.31 -4.68
CA GLU A 53 -1.38 13.09 -5.83
C GLU A 53 -0.65 14.37 -5.39
N ASP A 54 -1.19 15.07 -4.40
CA ASP A 54 -0.68 16.37 -3.93
C ASP A 54 0.23 16.27 -2.69
N ALA A 55 0.85 15.11 -2.48
CA ALA A 55 1.81 14.99 -1.40
C ALA A 55 3.04 15.88 -1.65
N GLU A 56 3.51 16.62 -0.64
CA GLU A 56 4.69 17.48 -0.79
C GLU A 56 5.92 16.74 -1.37
N GLY A 57 6.32 17.09 -2.59
CA GLY A 57 7.48 16.57 -3.32
C GLY A 57 7.13 15.89 -4.64
N ASP A 58 8.13 15.36 -5.35
CA ASP A 58 7.97 14.60 -6.60
C ASP A 58 7.71 13.11 -6.29
N TYR A 59 6.59 12.83 -5.62
CA TYR A 59 6.17 11.47 -5.26
C TYR A 59 5.04 11.00 -6.18
N PRO A 60 5.07 9.75 -6.68
CA PRO A 60 3.97 9.23 -7.49
C PRO A 60 2.73 8.96 -6.63
N ASN A 61 1.54 9.16 -7.21
CA ASN A 61 0.27 8.76 -6.60
C ASN A 61 0.05 7.25 -6.76
N LEU A 62 0.65 6.44 -5.88
CA LEU A 62 0.45 4.99 -5.89
C LEU A 62 -0.89 4.58 -5.26
N GLY A 63 -1.57 5.51 -4.58
CA GLY A 63 -2.88 5.32 -3.98
C GLY A 63 -4.06 5.50 -4.94
N GLU A 64 -3.81 5.91 -6.19
CA GLU A 64 -4.88 6.24 -7.13
C GLU A 64 -5.84 5.06 -7.36
N GLY A 65 -7.14 5.31 -7.16
CA GLY A 65 -8.19 4.29 -7.28
C GLY A 65 -8.29 3.31 -6.11
N LEU A 66 -7.45 3.43 -5.08
CA LEU A 66 -7.53 2.63 -3.85
C LEU A 66 -8.39 3.33 -2.80
N ARG A 67 -8.99 2.56 -1.89
CA ARG A 67 -9.76 3.09 -0.76
C ARG A 67 -8.81 3.57 0.33
N ILE A 68 -8.29 4.77 0.12
CA ILE A 68 -7.46 5.50 1.07
C ILE A 68 -8.26 6.71 1.55
N ILE A 69 -8.34 6.88 2.86
CA ILE A 69 -9.09 7.96 3.51
C ILE A 69 -8.19 8.72 4.49
N GLY A 70 -8.62 9.91 4.87
CA GLY A 70 -7.90 10.80 5.78
C GLY A 70 -7.24 11.97 5.06
N ASP A 71 -6.44 12.74 5.79
CA ASP A 71 -5.75 13.92 5.30
C ASP A 71 -4.23 13.67 5.26
N PRO A 72 -3.54 13.79 4.11
CA PRO A 72 -2.09 13.66 4.04
C PRO A 72 -1.35 14.70 4.89
N GLY A 73 -1.91 15.89 5.11
CA GLY A 73 -1.38 16.91 6.01
C GLY A 73 -1.44 16.51 7.50
N ASN A 74 -2.34 15.57 7.83
CA ASN A 74 -2.45 14.95 9.13
C ASN A 74 -2.29 13.42 9.01
N TYR A 75 -1.07 13.00 8.68
CA TYR A 75 -0.69 11.61 8.40
C TYR A 75 -1.11 10.57 9.45
N CYS A 76 -1.40 10.98 10.69
CA CYS A 76 -1.90 10.10 11.76
C CYS A 76 -3.30 9.54 11.46
N ASP A 77 -4.11 10.29 10.70
CA ASP A 77 -5.50 9.95 10.39
C ASP A 77 -5.65 9.19 9.07
N VAL A 78 -4.56 9.06 8.31
CA VAL A 78 -4.58 8.34 7.03
C VAL A 78 -4.77 6.84 7.26
N LYS A 79 -5.70 6.25 6.49
CA LYS A 79 -6.00 4.83 6.53
C LYS A 79 -6.16 4.26 5.12
N ILE A 80 -5.88 2.97 4.97
CA ILE A 80 -6.08 2.20 3.73
C ILE A 80 -6.97 1.00 4.02
N HIS A 81 -7.89 0.68 3.11
CA HIS A 81 -8.72 -0.52 3.23
C HIS A 81 -7.85 -1.78 3.08
N LYS A 82 -8.10 -2.79 3.91
CA LYS A 82 -7.28 -4.00 4.01
C LYS A 82 -7.07 -4.72 2.69
N ASP A 83 -8.09 -4.82 1.84
CA ASP A 83 -8.00 -5.53 0.56
C ASP A 83 -7.10 -4.80 -0.46
N ASP A 84 -6.90 -3.49 -0.28
CA ASP A 84 -6.12 -2.65 -1.20
C ASP A 84 -4.63 -2.57 -0.79
N ILE A 85 -4.29 -3.09 0.40
CA ILE A 85 -2.92 -3.09 0.93
C ILE A 85 -1.96 -3.80 -0.01
N HIS A 86 -2.34 -4.98 -0.52
CA HIS A 86 -1.46 -5.76 -1.38
C HIS A 86 -1.14 -4.99 -2.67
N GLU A 87 -2.15 -4.39 -3.29
CA GLU A 87 -1.96 -3.62 -4.51
C GLU A 87 -1.11 -2.37 -4.27
N PHE A 88 -1.35 -1.64 -3.18
CA PHE A 88 -0.52 -0.49 -2.83
C PHE A 88 0.95 -0.87 -2.65
N VAL A 89 1.22 -1.97 -1.93
CA VAL A 89 2.58 -2.45 -1.67
C VAL A 89 3.25 -2.92 -2.96
N ASP A 90 2.53 -3.59 -3.86
CA ASP A 90 3.06 -3.98 -5.17
C ASP A 90 3.45 -2.76 -6.01
N ARG A 91 2.58 -1.74 -6.07
CA ARG A 91 2.86 -0.47 -6.76
C ARG A 91 4.10 0.21 -6.19
N TYR A 92 4.22 0.24 -4.86
CA TYR A 92 5.40 0.80 -4.18
C TYR A 92 6.68 0.03 -4.50
N ASN A 93 6.67 -1.29 -4.42
CA ASN A 93 7.83 -2.12 -4.72
C ASN A 93 8.27 -1.97 -6.18
N ASN A 94 7.31 -1.88 -7.12
CA ASN A 94 7.61 -1.64 -8.53
C ASN A 94 8.25 -0.26 -8.75
N TYR A 95 7.78 0.76 -8.04
CA TYR A 95 8.39 2.08 -8.06
C TYR A 95 9.82 2.08 -7.47
N GLN A 96 10.06 1.41 -6.33
CA GLN A 96 11.42 1.32 -5.78
C GLN A 96 12.39 0.66 -6.77
N LYS A 97 11.97 -0.46 -7.38
CA LYS A 97 12.74 -1.16 -8.43
C LYS A 97 13.02 -0.29 -9.64
N SER A 98 12.06 0.51 -10.12
CA SER A 98 12.26 1.40 -11.27
C SER A 98 13.22 2.55 -10.98
N ARG A 99 13.39 2.90 -9.69
CA ARG A 99 14.35 3.90 -9.21
C ARG A 99 15.72 3.33 -8.81
N GLY A 100 15.89 2.01 -8.85
CA GLY A 100 17.11 1.33 -8.42
C GLY A 100 17.35 1.39 -6.90
N LEU A 101 16.27 1.50 -6.12
CA LEU A 101 16.27 1.60 -4.65
C LEU A 101 16.00 0.25 -3.98
#